data_AF-O02312-F1
#
_entry.id   AF-O02312-F1
#
_cell.length_a   1.000
_cell.length_b   1.000
_cell.length_c   1.000
_cell.angle_alpha   90.00
_cell.angle_beta   90.00
_cell.angle_gamma   90.00
#
_symmetry.space_group_name_H-M   'P 1'
#
loop_
_entity.id
_entity.type
_entity.pdbx_description
1 polymer ?
#
loop_
_entity_poly.entity_id
_entity_poly.type
_entity_poly.pdbx_seq_one_letter_code
_entity_poly.pdbx_strand_id
1 'polypeptide(L)'
;MSNILYILIKNFLSSKSSLNRWLLLIIAASFISYFLVILLEEKEEPYQTLSESTLSNCEQGPTKQDLHRHHTDIADVYRERGFADDKRGSYRRRPETAHVDCGRILAGDKPYLQSLTGTNRVKIVENCNLNMSCKAIRSRILPSNDNILRPLKHGIAFARIVYKDYEFIEKQVQVSFHPQNAFCFVIDINASEEFKKRMRALAACMPNVIVLADEDPVYSSGHNVNLVHNKCLKALLDIPGWNYALLLQNHDLIMKSVYEMEQIFEWLGGANDIFVTHEIGRVDVKKLKWDPMSLKLFINETEMDKLLLTTPMKIVKGWVHCSLSRASVEWMFQKLDPSIFMHQLNQGRYGVDEQYFPILQANAEFGMPGHFTDECLQQGKTTEFITRIALWVPESKCDTNMTRHAVCIIGLEHFQAVASFTHLMFNKVIPSFDNSIVECTAELLHNRTFLGQVDHPLKEDYYKNMVNVLYHKHHLEPGYKLNCTPRYSELWKE
;
A
#
# COMPACT_ATOMS: atom_id res chain seq x y z
N MET A 1 -33.50 23.61 -27.84
CA MET A 1 -32.50 24.62 -27.42
C MET A 1 -32.36 25.82 -28.37
N SER A 2 -32.44 25.66 -29.71
CA SER A 2 -32.22 26.76 -30.67
C SER A 2 -33.13 28.00 -30.47
N ASN A 3 -34.42 27.82 -30.18
CA ASN A 3 -35.34 28.96 -30.00
C ASN A 3 -35.06 29.81 -28.75
N ILE A 4 -34.62 29.20 -27.65
CA ILE A 4 -34.33 29.94 -26.41
C ILE A 4 -33.05 30.77 -26.58
N LEU A 5 -32.03 30.19 -27.22
CA LEU A 5 -30.78 30.89 -27.51
C LEU A 5 -31.00 32.09 -28.44
N TYR A 6 -31.84 31.93 -29.48
CA TYR A 6 -32.18 33.04 -30.38
C TYR A 6 -32.93 34.18 -29.66
N ILE A 7 -33.88 33.86 -28.78
CA ILE A 7 -34.60 34.88 -27.98
C ILE A 7 -33.64 35.62 -27.04
N LEU A 8 -32.71 34.91 -26.40
CA LEU A 8 -31.70 35.51 -25.52
C LEU A 8 -30.74 36.43 -26.30
N ILE A 9 -30.29 36.02 -27.49
CA ILE A 9 -29.42 36.86 -28.36
C ILE A 9 -30.18 38.08 -28.91
N LYS A 10 -31.46 37.93 -29.25
CA LYS A 10 -32.27 39.06 -29.75
C LYS A 10 -32.52 40.10 -28.65
N ASN A 11 -32.76 39.65 -27.42
CA ASN A 11 -32.86 40.54 -26.24
C ASN A 11 -31.48 41.13 -25.84
N PHE A 12 -30.38 40.43 -26.13
CA PHE A 12 -29.00 40.90 -25.92
C PHE A 12 -28.66 42.13 -26.78
N LEU A 13 -29.08 42.17 -28.06
CA LEU A 13 -28.84 43.32 -28.94
C LEU A 13 -29.70 44.55 -28.60
N SER A 14 -30.84 44.39 -27.92
CA SER A 14 -31.75 45.49 -27.61
C SER A 14 -31.53 46.15 -26.25
N SER A 15 -30.80 45.52 -25.33
CA SER A 15 -30.63 46.02 -23.95
C SER A 15 -29.52 47.05 -23.82
N LYS A 16 -29.89 48.31 -23.51
CA LYS A 16 -28.98 49.42 -23.17
C LYS A 16 -28.56 49.47 -21.69
N SER A 17 -29.03 48.55 -20.84
CA SER A 17 -28.74 48.56 -19.40
C SER A 17 -27.47 47.79 -19.05
N SER A 18 -26.51 48.47 -18.41
CA SER A 18 -25.25 47.92 -17.88
C SER A 18 -25.49 46.74 -16.91
N LEU A 19 -26.54 46.81 -16.09
CA LEU A 19 -26.82 45.81 -15.05
C LEU A 19 -27.19 44.44 -15.64
N ASN A 20 -27.97 44.41 -16.72
CA ASN A 20 -28.35 43.17 -17.39
C ASN A 20 -27.15 42.48 -18.05
N ARG A 21 -26.12 43.24 -18.47
CA ARG A 21 -24.89 42.65 -19.05
C ARG A 21 -24.09 41.90 -18.00
N TRP A 22 -23.97 42.45 -16.79
CA TRP A 22 -23.26 41.81 -15.68
C TRP A 22 -23.94 40.52 -15.20
N LEU A 23 -25.27 40.54 -15.02
CA LEU A 23 -26.01 39.36 -14.56
C LEU A 23 -25.88 38.19 -15.55
N LEU A 24 -25.89 38.47 -16.85
CA LEU A 24 -25.72 37.45 -17.89
C LEU A 24 -24.28 36.92 -18.01
N LEU A 25 -23.26 37.76 -17.78
CA LEU A 25 -21.86 37.31 -17.71
C LEU A 25 -21.63 36.31 -16.57
N ILE A 26 -22.27 36.53 -15.42
CA ILE A 26 -22.21 35.60 -14.28
C ILE A 26 -22.84 34.26 -14.63
N ILE A 27 -23.99 34.27 -15.31
CA ILE A 27 -24.66 33.04 -15.75
C ILE A 27 -23.79 32.30 -16.78
N ALA A 28 -23.22 33.01 -17.76
CA ALA A 28 -22.33 32.40 -18.75
C ALA A 28 -21.06 31.82 -18.11
N ALA A 29 -20.45 32.52 -17.15
CA ALA A 29 -19.30 32.03 -16.39
C ALA A 29 -19.66 30.79 -15.55
N SER A 30 -20.85 30.75 -14.96
CA SER A 30 -21.35 29.60 -14.20
C SER A 30 -21.58 28.39 -15.12
N PHE A 31 -22.13 28.60 -16.31
CA PHE A 31 -22.29 27.54 -17.31
C PHE A 31 -20.95 27.04 -17.83
N ILE A 32 -20.00 27.93 -18.12
CA ILE A 32 -18.64 27.55 -18.54
C ILE A 32 -17.93 26.78 -17.43
N SER A 33 -18.06 27.21 -16.16
CA SER A 33 -17.51 26.49 -15.00
C SER A 33 -18.15 25.12 -14.84
N TYR A 34 -19.48 25.00 -14.98
CA TYR A 34 -20.18 23.72 -14.89
C TYR A 34 -19.80 22.78 -16.03
N PHE A 35 -19.69 23.29 -17.27
CA PHE A 35 -19.22 22.51 -18.42
C PHE A 35 -17.74 22.15 -18.31
N LEU A 36 -16.89 23.01 -17.75
CA LEU A 36 -15.50 22.67 -17.44
C LEU A 36 -15.44 21.57 -16.38
N VAL A 37 -16.26 21.61 -15.33
CA VAL A 37 -16.32 20.54 -14.32
C VAL A 37 -16.84 19.22 -14.91
N ILE A 38 -17.78 19.25 -15.85
CA ILE A 38 -18.25 18.04 -16.56
C ILE A 38 -17.22 17.53 -17.58
N LEU A 39 -16.54 18.43 -18.31
CA LEU A 39 -15.47 18.07 -19.26
C LEU A 39 -14.18 17.66 -18.55
N LEU A 40 -14.03 18.04 -17.28
CA LEU A 40 -13.09 17.48 -16.31
C LEU A 40 -13.66 16.20 -15.68
N GLU A 41 -14.36 15.36 -16.45
CA GLU A 41 -14.18 13.92 -16.27
C GLU A 41 -12.66 13.70 -16.28
N GLU A 42 -12.07 13.58 -15.09
CA GLU A 42 -10.69 13.17 -14.91
C GLU A 42 -10.49 11.96 -15.79
N LYS A 43 -9.75 12.14 -16.90
CA LYS A 43 -9.34 11.02 -17.72
C LYS A 43 -8.73 10.00 -16.77
N GLU A 44 -9.24 8.79 -16.78
CA GLU A 44 -8.63 7.68 -16.08
C GLU A 44 -7.20 7.54 -16.59
N GLU A 45 -6.25 8.09 -15.84
CA GLU A 45 -4.86 7.92 -16.14
C GLU A 45 -4.43 6.60 -15.48
N PRO A 46 -3.92 5.64 -16.26
CA PRO A 46 -3.17 4.54 -15.69
C PRO A 46 -2.04 5.08 -14.80
N TYR A 47 -1.38 4.26 -14.00
CA TYR A 47 -0.17 4.73 -13.30
C TYR A 47 0.83 5.30 -14.33
N GLN A 48 0.83 6.61 -14.53
CA GLN A 48 1.73 7.26 -15.46
C GLN A 48 3.14 7.03 -14.91
N THR A 49 4.00 6.41 -15.72
CA THR A 49 5.42 6.71 -15.66
C THR A 49 5.53 8.22 -15.74
N LEU A 50 6.17 8.85 -14.74
CA LEU A 50 6.55 10.27 -14.81
C LEU A 50 6.92 10.59 -16.24
N SER A 51 6.32 11.66 -16.78
CA SER A 51 6.62 12.23 -18.10
C SER A 51 8.03 11.89 -18.56
N GLU A 52 8.17 11.50 -19.83
CA GLU A 52 9.42 11.14 -20.53
C GLU A 52 10.62 12.11 -20.32
N SER A 53 10.49 13.18 -19.54
CA SER A 53 11.59 13.97 -18.98
C SER A 53 12.42 13.28 -17.89
N THR A 54 12.01 12.11 -17.38
CA THR A 54 12.92 11.15 -16.72
C THR A 54 12.92 9.85 -17.50
N LEU A 55 13.44 9.91 -18.74
CA LEU A 55 14.08 8.76 -19.37
C LEU A 55 14.85 8.01 -18.29
N SER A 56 14.69 6.69 -18.22
CA SER A 56 15.55 5.91 -17.33
C SER A 56 17.00 6.31 -17.66
N ASN A 57 17.87 6.40 -16.66
CA ASN A 57 19.30 6.61 -16.91
C ASN A 57 19.86 5.51 -17.84
N CYS A 58 19.12 4.46 -18.16
CA CYS A 58 19.49 3.39 -19.06
C CYS A 58 19.15 3.66 -20.55
N GLU A 59 18.23 4.59 -20.87
CA GLU A 59 17.87 4.90 -22.26
C GLU A 59 18.82 5.90 -22.93
N GLN A 60 19.54 6.71 -22.14
CA GLN A 60 20.65 7.57 -22.59
C GLN A 60 21.93 7.35 -21.77
N GLY A 61 22.07 6.18 -21.16
CA GLY A 61 23.05 5.89 -20.12
C GLY A 61 24.49 5.75 -20.57
N PRO A 62 25.45 6.09 -19.68
CA PRO A 62 26.85 5.97 -19.99
C PRO A 62 27.24 4.48 -20.11
N THR A 63 28.31 4.20 -20.85
CA THR A 63 28.65 2.84 -21.27
C THR A 63 28.93 1.93 -20.06
N LYS A 64 28.91 0.60 -20.26
CA LYS A 64 29.27 -0.39 -19.22
C LYS A 64 30.60 -0.07 -18.51
N GLN A 65 31.54 0.60 -19.19
CA GLN A 65 32.81 1.06 -18.62
C GLN A 65 32.63 2.25 -17.67
N ASP A 66 31.74 3.20 -17.99
CA ASP A 66 31.52 4.40 -17.19
C ASP A 66 30.83 4.09 -15.85
N LEU A 67 29.87 3.16 -15.86
CA LEU A 67 29.23 2.64 -14.63
C LEU A 67 30.23 1.86 -13.76
N HIS A 68 31.03 0.99 -14.36
CA HIS A 68 32.05 0.26 -13.62
C HIS A 68 33.08 1.22 -13.01
N ARG A 69 33.52 2.23 -13.78
CA ARG A 69 34.44 3.25 -13.27
C ARG A 69 33.82 4.05 -12.14
N HIS A 70 32.58 4.54 -12.27
CA HIS A 70 31.93 5.31 -11.20
C HIS A 70 31.73 4.50 -9.91
N HIS A 71 31.30 3.23 -10.01
CA HIS A 71 31.18 2.35 -8.85
C HIS A 71 32.52 2.01 -8.23
N THR A 72 33.57 1.82 -9.05
CA THR A 72 34.92 1.50 -8.57
C THR A 72 35.55 2.72 -7.91
N ASP A 73 35.47 3.90 -8.52
CA ASP A 73 35.98 5.16 -7.94
C ASP A 73 35.33 5.45 -6.58
N ILE A 74 34.00 5.27 -6.47
CA ILE A 74 33.28 5.42 -5.19
C ILE A 74 33.74 4.36 -4.18
N ALA A 75 33.75 3.08 -4.56
CA ALA A 75 34.14 1.99 -3.67
C ALA A 75 35.60 2.10 -3.23
N ASP A 76 36.49 2.60 -4.09
CA ASP A 76 37.93 2.73 -3.86
C ASP A 76 38.21 3.90 -2.92
N VAL A 77 37.55 5.04 -3.12
CA VAL A 77 37.61 6.18 -2.19
C VAL A 77 37.13 5.78 -0.79
N TYR A 78 36.12 4.92 -0.68
CA TYR A 78 35.64 4.44 0.62
C TYR A 78 36.51 3.34 1.23
N ARG A 79 37.11 2.48 0.41
CA ARG A 79 38.07 1.46 0.82
C ARG A 79 39.37 2.09 1.33
N GLU A 80 39.86 3.15 0.69
CA GLU A 80 41.01 3.95 1.17
C GLU A 80 40.74 4.63 2.52
N ARG A 81 39.47 4.97 2.81
CA ARG A 81 39.06 5.53 4.11
C ARG A 81 38.90 4.49 5.23
N GLY A 82 39.24 3.22 4.99
CA GLY A 82 39.27 2.19 6.04
C GLY A 82 37.93 1.53 6.36
N PHE A 83 36.90 1.68 5.51
CA PHE A 83 35.61 0.98 5.65
C PHE A 83 35.60 -0.39 4.96
N ALA A 84 36.75 -1.07 4.89
CA ALA A 84 36.84 -2.41 4.33
C ALA A 84 36.09 -3.40 5.23
N ASP A 85 35.04 -3.99 4.65
CA ASP A 85 33.99 -4.81 5.25
C ASP A 85 34.55 -6.13 5.84
N ASP A 86 35.18 -6.08 7.02
CA ASP A 86 35.46 -7.28 7.82
C ASP A 86 34.26 -7.61 8.70
N LYS A 87 33.18 -8.17 8.14
CA LYS A 87 32.07 -8.68 8.96
C LYS A 87 31.33 -9.86 8.35
N ARG A 88 31.72 -11.07 8.74
CA ARG A 88 30.80 -12.22 8.80
C ARG A 88 29.52 -11.79 9.56
N GLY A 89 28.35 -12.00 8.98
CA GLY A 89 27.06 -11.59 9.57
C GLY A 89 26.64 -10.12 9.39
N SER A 90 27.36 -9.31 8.59
CA SER A 90 26.96 -7.91 8.34
C SER A 90 25.95 -7.73 7.21
N TYR A 91 25.04 -6.78 7.43
CA TYR A 91 24.11 -6.29 6.43
C TYR A 91 24.84 -5.66 5.23
N ARG A 92 24.51 -6.11 4.01
CA ARG A 92 25.11 -5.61 2.76
C ARG A 92 24.35 -4.41 2.22
N ARG A 93 25.00 -3.25 2.22
CA ARG A 93 24.48 -1.98 1.67
C ARG A 93 24.71 -1.86 0.17
N ARG A 94 23.92 -1.03 -0.50
CA ARG A 94 24.23 -0.60 -1.86
C ARG A 94 25.44 0.35 -1.87
N PRO A 95 26.22 0.42 -2.97
CA PRO A 95 27.36 1.32 -3.05
C PRO A 95 27.03 2.78 -2.76
N GLU A 96 25.90 3.28 -3.28
CA GLU A 96 25.47 4.67 -3.08
C GLU A 96 25.10 4.99 -1.62
N THR A 97 24.68 4.00 -0.83
CA THR A 97 24.29 4.16 0.59
C THR A 97 25.35 3.61 1.56
N ALA A 98 26.50 3.13 1.07
CA ALA A 98 27.54 2.50 1.89
C ALA A 98 28.11 3.42 2.98
N HIS A 99 28.03 4.74 2.77
CA HIS A 99 28.53 5.77 3.69
C HIS A 99 27.48 6.22 4.72
N VAL A 100 26.25 5.72 4.64
CA VAL A 100 25.15 6.07 5.55
C VAL A 100 25.22 5.20 6.81
N ASP A 101 25.45 5.85 7.94
CA ASP A 101 25.44 5.26 9.28
C ASP A 101 24.03 5.35 9.88
N CYS A 102 23.22 4.34 9.60
CA CYS A 102 21.86 4.25 10.09
C CYS A 102 21.79 4.21 11.62
N GLY A 103 22.82 3.70 12.30
CA GLY A 103 22.89 3.66 13.76
C GLY A 103 22.92 5.04 14.39
N ARG A 104 23.69 5.98 13.83
CA ARG A 104 23.71 7.39 14.26
C ARG A 104 22.36 8.07 14.10
N ILE A 105 21.68 7.82 12.98
CA ILE A 105 20.35 8.39 12.72
C ILE A 105 19.32 7.80 13.70
N LEU A 106 19.36 6.49 13.93
CA LEU A 106 18.50 5.81 14.91
C LEU A 106 18.72 6.35 16.32
N ALA A 107 19.98 6.68 16.68
CA ALA A 107 20.35 7.28 17.96
C ALA A 107 20.00 8.78 18.08
N GLY A 108 19.48 9.42 17.03
CA GLY A 108 19.02 10.81 17.06
C GLY A 108 20.10 11.87 16.81
N ASP A 109 21.19 11.50 16.12
CA ASP A 109 22.25 12.43 15.71
C ASP A 109 21.75 13.41 14.64
N LYS A 110 21.15 14.52 15.08
CA LYS A 110 20.59 15.56 14.20
C LYS A 110 21.62 16.20 13.26
N PRO A 111 22.83 16.59 13.70
CA PRO A 111 23.86 17.09 12.79
C PRO A 111 24.22 16.11 11.67
N TYR A 112 24.31 14.80 11.99
CA TYR A 112 24.57 13.78 10.98
C TYR A 112 23.40 13.62 10.01
N LEU A 113 22.17 13.55 10.53
CA LEU A 113 20.97 13.49 9.69
C LEU A 113 20.90 14.68 8.70
N GLN A 114 21.17 15.90 9.17
CA GLN A 114 21.22 17.11 8.33
C GLN A 114 22.30 17.03 7.24
N SER A 115 23.38 16.29 7.46
CA SER A 115 24.42 16.09 6.44
C SER A 115 23.97 15.20 5.27
N LEU A 116 22.91 14.41 5.45
CA LEU A 116 22.38 13.43 4.49
C LEU A 116 21.01 13.78 3.91
N THR A 117 20.39 14.88 4.33
CA THR A 117 19.05 15.29 3.88
C THR A 117 19.10 16.55 3.00
N GLY A 118 17.93 17.03 2.55
CA GLY A 118 17.85 18.16 1.62
C GLY A 118 18.54 17.87 0.29
N THR A 119 19.52 18.70 -0.10
CA THR A 119 20.29 18.51 -1.35
C THR A 119 21.23 17.32 -1.31
N ASN A 120 21.60 16.83 -0.13
CA ASN A 120 22.55 15.73 0.06
C ASN A 120 21.87 14.36 0.10
N ARG A 121 20.56 14.31 -0.15
CA ARG A 121 19.76 13.08 -0.12
C ARG A 121 20.26 12.08 -1.15
N VAL A 122 20.56 10.86 -0.70
CA VAL A 122 21.02 9.77 -1.56
C VAL A 122 19.82 9.15 -2.28
N LYS A 123 19.81 9.25 -3.61
CA LYS A 123 18.81 8.62 -4.48
C LYS A 123 19.31 7.25 -4.93
N ILE A 124 18.37 6.36 -5.27
CA ILE A 124 18.75 5.09 -5.88
C ILE A 124 19.43 5.32 -7.22
N VAL A 125 20.53 4.61 -7.48
CA VAL A 125 21.15 4.55 -8.80
C VAL A 125 20.70 3.24 -9.45
N GLU A 126 19.90 3.33 -10.51
CA GLU A 126 19.39 2.16 -11.21
C GLU A 126 20.54 1.34 -11.83
N ASN A 127 20.55 0.04 -11.54
CA ASN A 127 21.50 -0.88 -12.17
C ASN A 127 20.97 -1.36 -13.53
N CYS A 128 21.38 -0.70 -14.60
CA CYS A 128 20.98 -1.07 -15.97
C CYS A 128 21.40 -2.49 -16.38
N ASN A 129 22.49 -3.02 -15.81
CA ASN A 129 23.01 -4.35 -16.10
C ASN A 129 22.81 -5.30 -14.92
N LEU A 130 21.71 -5.14 -14.17
CA LEU A 130 21.42 -5.98 -13.02
C LEU A 130 21.43 -7.45 -13.43
N ASN A 131 22.28 -8.25 -12.77
CA ASN A 131 22.38 -9.67 -13.09
C ASN A 131 21.13 -10.42 -12.60
N MET A 132 20.29 -10.83 -13.55
CA MET A 132 19.03 -11.53 -13.31
C MET A 132 19.14 -13.06 -13.36
N SER A 133 20.35 -13.63 -13.31
CA SER A 133 20.51 -15.07 -13.12
C SER A 133 20.00 -15.50 -11.74
N CYS A 134 19.47 -16.73 -11.62
CA CYS A 134 18.97 -17.21 -10.33
C CYS A 134 20.03 -17.24 -9.23
N LYS A 135 21.30 -17.50 -9.57
CA LYS A 135 22.42 -17.39 -8.62
C LYS A 135 22.52 -15.97 -8.06
N ALA A 136 22.43 -14.95 -8.92
CA ALA A 136 22.54 -13.56 -8.50
C ALA A 136 21.31 -13.10 -7.70
N ILE A 137 20.09 -13.38 -8.18
CA ILE A 137 18.84 -13.06 -7.47
C ILE A 137 18.84 -13.70 -6.07
N ARG A 138 19.12 -15.00 -5.97
CA ARG A 138 19.19 -15.71 -4.69
C ARG A 138 20.26 -15.13 -3.77
N SER A 139 21.42 -14.75 -4.31
CA SER A 139 22.48 -14.13 -3.49
C SER A 139 22.12 -12.74 -2.94
N ARG A 140 21.18 -12.04 -3.60
CA ARG A 140 20.66 -10.76 -3.12
C ARG A 140 19.50 -10.94 -2.13
N ILE A 141 18.67 -11.98 -2.26
CA ILE A 141 17.50 -12.16 -1.38
C ILE A 141 17.80 -13.06 -0.17
N LEU A 142 18.44 -14.21 -0.40
CA LEU A 142 18.65 -15.18 0.65
C LEU A 142 19.71 -14.69 1.64
N PRO A 143 19.51 -14.94 2.94
CA PRO A 143 20.54 -14.65 3.93
C PRO A 143 21.83 -15.45 3.65
N SER A 144 22.96 -14.92 4.12
CA SER A 144 24.23 -15.65 4.13
C SER A 144 24.12 -16.92 4.99
N ASN A 145 25.00 -17.89 4.77
CA ASN A 145 24.99 -19.16 5.53
C ASN A 145 25.09 -18.98 7.06
N ASP A 146 25.67 -17.87 7.52
CA ASP A 146 25.77 -17.52 8.94
C ASP A 146 24.44 -16.99 9.53
N ASN A 147 23.50 -16.56 8.68
CA ASN A 147 22.24 -15.92 9.05
C ASN A 147 21.08 -16.92 8.92
N ILE A 148 20.98 -17.82 9.90
CA ILE A 148 19.96 -18.88 9.93
C ILE A 148 18.61 -18.28 10.34
N LEU A 149 17.56 -18.57 9.56
CA LEU A 149 16.18 -18.24 9.92
C LEU A 149 15.60 -19.31 10.86
N ARG A 150 15.07 -18.88 12.01
CA ARG A 150 14.30 -19.76 12.89
C ARG A 150 12.91 -20.01 12.28
N PRO A 151 12.34 -21.22 12.43
CA PRO A 151 10.99 -21.49 11.94
C PRO A 151 9.98 -20.49 12.50
N LEU A 152 9.01 -20.14 11.65
CA LEU A 152 7.81 -19.45 12.05
C LEU A 152 6.76 -20.48 12.51
N LYS A 153 5.96 -20.14 13.51
CA LYS A 153 4.67 -20.78 13.83
C LYS A 153 3.77 -20.82 12.60
N HIS A 154 3.65 -19.69 11.90
CA HIS A 154 2.89 -19.55 10.66
C HIS A 154 3.59 -18.58 9.71
N GLY A 155 3.50 -18.86 8.42
CA GLY A 155 3.94 -17.94 7.39
C GLY A 155 3.04 -16.72 7.22
N ILE A 156 3.49 -15.76 6.43
CA ILE A 156 2.75 -14.57 6.03
C ILE A 156 2.73 -14.52 4.51
N ALA A 157 1.56 -14.21 3.94
CA ALA A 157 1.39 -13.98 2.52
C ALA A 157 1.40 -12.48 2.20
N PHE A 158 2.07 -12.08 1.13
CA PHE A 158 2.17 -10.70 0.68
C PHE A 158 1.58 -10.59 -0.73
N ALA A 159 0.44 -9.92 -0.88
CA ALA A 159 -0.18 -9.65 -2.17
C ALA A 159 0.11 -8.19 -2.56
N ARG A 160 1.02 -7.99 -3.53
CA ARG A 160 1.50 -6.66 -3.90
C ARG A 160 1.23 -6.34 -5.36
N ILE A 161 0.63 -5.17 -5.60
CA ILE A 161 0.51 -4.59 -6.95
C ILE A 161 1.77 -3.79 -7.23
N VAL A 162 2.42 -4.04 -8.37
CA VAL A 162 3.70 -3.44 -8.73
C VAL A 162 3.72 -2.93 -10.17
N TYR A 163 4.47 -1.85 -10.40
CA TYR A 163 4.57 -1.22 -11.72
C TYR A 163 5.93 -0.56 -11.99
N LYS A 164 6.80 -0.39 -10.99
CA LYS A 164 8.14 0.22 -11.15
C LYS A 164 9.08 -0.08 -9.96
N ASP A 165 10.33 0.38 -10.07
CA ASP A 165 11.36 0.33 -9.02
C ASP A 165 11.69 -1.10 -8.57
N TYR A 166 12.07 -1.97 -9.51
CA TYR A 166 12.36 -3.39 -9.25
C TYR A 166 13.30 -3.61 -8.06
N GLU A 167 14.38 -2.84 -7.96
CA GLU A 167 15.38 -3.00 -6.89
C GLU A 167 14.81 -2.66 -5.50
N PHE A 168 13.81 -1.76 -5.43
CA PHE A 168 13.04 -1.54 -4.20
C PHE A 168 12.16 -2.74 -3.87
N ILE A 169 11.42 -3.28 -4.86
CA ILE A 169 10.58 -4.46 -4.66
C ILE A 169 11.41 -5.67 -4.22
N GLU A 170 12.56 -5.91 -4.86
CA GLU A 170 13.51 -6.96 -4.48
C GLU A 170 14.02 -6.78 -3.05
N LYS A 171 14.33 -5.54 -2.65
CA LYS A 171 14.70 -5.21 -1.26
C LYS A 171 13.57 -5.50 -0.28
N GLN A 172 12.31 -5.19 -0.65
CA GLN A 172 11.16 -5.52 0.19
C GLN A 172 10.95 -7.02 0.34
N VAL A 173 11.18 -7.80 -0.73
CA VAL A 173 11.22 -9.28 -0.65
C VAL A 173 12.35 -9.73 0.27
N GLN A 174 13.56 -9.18 0.13
CA GLN A 174 14.72 -9.54 0.96
C GLN A 174 14.42 -9.39 2.46
N VAL A 175 13.88 -8.25 2.89
CA VAL A 175 13.66 -7.96 4.33
C VAL A 175 12.49 -8.74 4.94
N SER A 176 11.57 -9.22 4.11
CA SER A 176 10.40 -10.01 4.53
C SER A 176 10.53 -11.49 4.17
N PHE A 177 11.68 -11.92 3.64
CA PHE A 177 11.89 -13.28 3.18
C PHE A 177 11.91 -14.26 4.36
N HIS A 178 11.06 -15.27 4.28
CA HIS A 178 11.14 -16.49 5.07
C HIS A 178 10.69 -17.65 4.17
N PRO A 179 11.27 -18.87 4.27
CA PRO A 179 10.81 -20.01 3.48
C PRO A 179 9.33 -20.37 3.66
N GLN A 180 8.73 -20.00 4.79
CA GLN A 180 7.29 -20.18 5.09
C GLN A 180 6.43 -19.00 4.61
N ASN A 181 7.02 -17.86 4.22
CA ASN A 181 6.28 -16.73 3.68
C ASN A 181 6.02 -16.92 2.19
N ALA A 182 4.94 -16.32 1.70
CA ALA A 182 4.50 -16.40 0.31
C ALA A 182 4.38 -15.00 -0.29
N PHE A 183 4.79 -14.82 -1.54
CA PHE A 183 4.71 -13.54 -2.23
C PHE A 183 3.93 -13.70 -3.53
N CYS A 184 2.91 -12.88 -3.72
CA CYS A 184 2.20 -12.76 -4.97
C CYS A 184 2.29 -11.33 -5.49
N PHE A 185 2.69 -11.20 -6.75
CA PHE A 185 2.79 -9.95 -7.46
C PHE A 185 1.81 -9.91 -8.63
N VAL A 186 1.05 -8.82 -8.72
CA VAL A 186 0.36 -8.44 -9.97
C VAL A 186 1.09 -7.26 -10.57
N ILE A 187 1.45 -7.39 -11.85
CA ILE A 187 2.16 -6.35 -12.58
C ILE A 187 1.12 -5.55 -13.37
N ASP A 188 1.13 -4.22 -13.20
CA ASP A 188 0.33 -3.32 -14.04
C ASP A 188 0.72 -3.47 -15.51
N ILE A 189 -0.27 -3.55 -16.40
CA ILE A 189 -0.06 -3.66 -17.84
C ILE A 189 0.84 -2.55 -18.42
N ASN A 190 0.84 -1.36 -17.80
CA ASN A 190 1.61 -0.19 -18.22
C ASN A 190 3.05 -0.18 -17.67
N ALA A 191 3.44 -1.17 -16.87
CA ALA A 191 4.81 -1.30 -16.43
C ALA A 191 5.76 -1.54 -17.62
N SER A 192 7.01 -1.07 -17.52
CA SER A 192 7.97 -1.26 -18.60
C SER A 192 8.29 -2.75 -18.84
N GLU A 193 8.61 -3.11 -20.08
CA GLU A 193 8.96 -4.50 -20.41
C GLU A 193 10.19 -5.00 -19.65
N GLU A 194 11.16 -4.12 -19.38
CA GLU A 194 12.32 -4.47 -18.54
C GLU A 194 11.89 -4.73 -17.08
N PHE A 195 10.96 -3.95 -16.53
CA PHE A 195 10.41 -4.21 -15.20
C PHE A 195 9.66 -5.56 -15.15
N LYS A 196 8.78 -5.82 -16.12
CA LYS A 196 8.06 -7.08 -16.26
C LYS A 196 9.02 -8.27 -16.35
N LYS A 197 10.06 -8.16 -17.18
CA LYS A 197 11.10 -9.19 -17.34
C LYS A 197 11.83 -9.45 -16.03
N ARG A 198 12.22 -8.42 -15.29
CA ARG A 198 12.90 -8.56 -13.98
C ARG A 198 12.01 -9.23 -12.94
N MET A 199 10.74 -8.85 -12.85
CA MET A 199 9.77 -9.49 -11.94
C MET A 199 9.52 -10.96 -12.29
N ARG A 200 9.37 -11.30 -13.57
CA ARG A 200 9.22 -12.70 -14.01
C ARG A 200 10.47 -13.54 -13.70
N ALA A 201 11.66 -12.96 -13.88
CA ALA A 201 12.92 -13.62 -13.51
C ALA A 201 13.03 -13.85 -11.99
N LEU A 202 12.58 -12.89 -11.16
CA LEU A 202 12.49 -13.07 -9.72
C LEU A 202 11.60 -14.27 -9.34
N ALA A 203 10.38 -14.34 -9.88
CA ALA A 203 9.46 -15.46 -9.64
C ALA A 203 10.03 -16.81 -10.11
N ALA A 204 10.67 -16.85 -11.29
CA ALA A 204 11.28 -18.08 -11.80
C ALA A 204 12.43 -18.60 -10.90
N CYS A 205 13.08 -17.72 -10.14
CA CYS A 205 14.24 -18.08 -9.33
C CYS A 205 13.91 -18.35 -7.85
N MET A 206 12.74 -17.93 -7.37
CA MET A 206 12.33 -17.99 -5.97
C MET A 206 11.03 -18.80 -5.83
N PRO A 207 11.05 -19.99 -5.20
CA PRO A 207 9.92 -20.93 -5.24
C PRO A 207 8.66 -20.45 -4.50
N ASN A 208 8.80 -19.50 -3.58
CA ASN A 208 7.71 -18.89 -2.82
C ASN A 208 7.26 -17.52 -3.38
N VAL A 209 7.72 -17.16 -4.59
CA VAL A 209 7.33 -15.93 -5.28
C VAL A 209 6.54 -16.27 -6.53
N ILE A 210 5.32 -15.74 -6.62
CA ILE A 210 4.42 -15.87 -7.75
C ILE A 210 4.27 -14.49 -8.40
N VAL A 211 4.33 -14.47 -9.73
CA VAL A 211 3.88 -13.35 -10.56
C VAL A 211 2.72 -13.87 -11.39
N LEU A 212 1.55 -13.23 -11.29
CA LEU A 212 0.41 -13.63 -12.11
C LEU A 212 0.68 -13.34 -13.59
N ALA A 213 0.19 -14.23 -14.45
CA ALA A 213 0.37 -14.10 -15.90
C ALA A 213 -0.50 -12.99 -16.51
N ASP A 214 -1.66 -12.73 -15.90
CA ASP A 214 -2.58 -11.69 -16.33
C ASP A 214 -2.04 -10.30 -15.96
N GLU A 215 -1.98 -9.42 -16.95
CA GLU A 215 -1.66 -8.00 -16.79
C GLU A 215 -2.96 -7.20 -16.94
N ASP A 216 -3.71 -7.06 -15.85
CA ASP A 216 -4.90 -6.20 -15.85
C ASP A 216 -4.48 -4.73 -15.76
N PRO A 217 -5.21 -3.80 -16.41
CA PRO A 217 -5.01 -2.38 -16.19
C PRO A 217 -5.42 -2.01 -14.76
N VAL A 218 -4.49 -1.41 -14.02
CA VAL A 218 -4.75 -0.85 -12.69
C VAL A 218 -4.63 0.68 -12.79
N TYR A 219 -5.62 1.39 -12.29
CA TYR A 219 -5.66 2.84 -12.43
C TYR A 219 -5.26 3.52 -11.14
N SER A 220 -4.60 4.67 -11.27
CA SER A 220 -4.24 5.53 -10.14
C SER A 220 -5.45 6.07 -9.37
N SER A 221 -6.64 6.00 -10.00
CA SER A 221 -7.94 6.31 -9.42
C SER A 221 -8.56 5.20 -8.55
N GLY A 222 -7.91 4.03 -8.46
CA GLY A 222 -8.38 2.88 -7.67
C GLY A 222 -9.13 1.82 -8.48
N HIS A 223 -9.45 2.07 -9.75
CA HIS A 223 -10.15 1.08 -10.56
C HIS A 223 -9.29 -0.18 -10.76
N ASN A 224 -9.94 -1.34 -10.68
CA ASN A 224 -9.36 -2.69 -10.76
C ASN A 224 -8.37 -3.11 -9.67
N VAL A 225 -8.03 -2.26 -8.69
CA VAL A 225 -7.13 -2.62 -7.58
C VAL A 225 -7.66 -3.83 -6.80
N ASN A 226 -8.95 -3.84 -6.45
CA ASN A 226 -9.56 -4.97 -5.74
C ASN A 226 -9.57 -6.25 -6.58
N LEU A 227 -9.78 -6.14 -7.90
CA LEU A 227 -9.77 -7.29 -8.81
C LEU A 227 -8.41 -7.98 -8.77
N VAL A 228 -7.33 -7.22 -8.94
CA VAL A 228 -5.98 -7.78 -8.97
C VAL A 228 -5.52 -8.30 -7.60
N HIS A 229 -5.89 -7.64 -6.50
CA HIS A 229 -5.64 -8.19 -5.16
C HIS A 229 -6.38 -9.52 -4.95
N ASN A 230 -7.64 -9.63 -5.37
CA ASN A 230 -8.38 -10.91 -5.29
C ASN A 230 -7.70 -12.02 -6.11
N LYS A 231 -7.22 -11.72 -7.33
CA LYS A 231 -6.46 -12.71 -8.11
C LYS A 231 -5.22 -13.21 -7.35
N CYS A 232 -4.49 -12.30 -6.69
CA CYS A 232 -3.33 -12.69 -5.89
C CYS A 232 -3.71 -13.50 -4.65
N LEU A 233 -4.74 -13.07 -3.91
CA LEU A 233 -5.25 -13.81 -2.74
C LEU A 233 -5.69 -15.23 -3.12
N LYS A 234 -6.32 -15.40 -4.29
CA LYS A 234 -6.70 -16.73 -4.79
C LYS A 234 -5.47 -17.61 -5.03
N ALA A 235 -4.46 -17.10 -5.73
CA ALA A 235 -3.23 -17.83 -6.00
C ALA A 235 -2.46 -18.19 -4.72
N LEU A 236 -2.52 -17.33 -3.69
CA LEU A 236 -1.87 -17.56 -2.40
C LEU A 236 -2.51 -18.72 -1.61
N LEU A 237 -3.79 -19.05 -1.83
CA LEU A 237 -4.43 -20.19 -1.14
C LEU A 237 -3.76 -21.53 -1.46
N ASP A 238 -3.17 -21.67 -2.65
CA ASP A 238 -2.45 -22.89 -3.07
C ASP A 238 -1.12 -23.08 -2.32
N ILE A 239 -0.61 -22.03 -1.66
CA ILE A 239 0.57 -22.12 -0.80
C ILE A 239 0.12 -22.40 0.64
N PRO A 240 0.54 -23.52 1.26
CA PRO A 240 0.17 -23.85 2.63
C PRO A 240 1.00 -23.09 3.67
N GLY A 241 0.50 -23.05 4.90
CA GLY A 241 1.29 -22.69 6.09
C GLY A 241 1.28 -21.21 6.50
N TRP A 242 0.79 -20.30 5.67
CA TRP A 242 0.56 -18.91 6.08
C TRP A 242 -0.78 -18.73 6.80
N ASN A 243 -0.88 -17.78 7.74
CA ASN A 243 -2.12 -17.52 8.48
C ASN A 243 -2.71 -16.12 8.26
N TYR A 244 -1.92 -15.17 7.76
CA TYR A 244 -2.37 -13.84 7.36
C TYR A 244 -1.85 -13.46 5.98
N ALA A 245 -2.67 -12.73 5.23
CA ALA A 245 -2.31 -12.09 3.98
C ALA A 245 -2.32 -10.56 4.14
N LEU A 246 -1.27 -9.91 3.68
CA LEU A 246 -1.13 -8.46 3.61
C LEU A 246 -1.41 -7.97 2.19
N LEU A 247 -2.17 -6.89 2.06
CA LEU A 247 -2.38 -6.19 0.79
C LEU A 247 -1.49 -4.95 0.68
N LEU A 248 -0.64 -4.90 -0.35
CA LEU A 248 0.37 -3.85 -0.55
C LEU A 248 0.28 -3.23 -1.95
N GLN A 249 0.77 -2.00 -2.04
CA GLN A 249 1.06 -1.26 -3.26
C GLN A 249 2.57 -1.16 -3.53
N ASN A 250 2.92 -0.59 -4.68
CA ASN A 250 4.29 -0.55 -5.19
C ASN A 250 5.29 0.11 -4.24
N HIS A 251 4.88 1.15 -3.51
CA HIS A 251 5.75 2.00 -2.67
C HIS A 251 5.53 1.83 -1.17
N ASP A 252 4.94 0.71 -0.77
CA ASP A 252 4.81 0.35 0.64
C ASP A 252 6.11 -0.28 1.17
N LEU A 253 6.65 0.35 2.21
CA LEU A 253 7.84 -0.08 2.92
C LEU A 253 7.44 -0.94 4.12
N ILE A 254 7.94 -2.17 4.21
CA ILE A 254 7.76 -3.02 5.39
C ILE A 254 8.59 -2.45 6.55
N MET A 255 7.98 -2.33 7.74
CA MET A 255 8.59 -1.76 8.95
C MET A 255 8.77 -2.76 10.10
N LYS A 256 8.43 -4.03 9.88
CA LYS A 256 8.49 -5.09 10.88
C LYS A 256 9.24 -6.30 10.32
N SER A 257 10.05 -6.92 11.16
CA SER A 257 10.71 -8.18 10.80
C SER A 257 9.68 -9.30 10.67
N VAL A 258 10.07 -10.41 10.03
CA VAL A 258 9.20 -11.59 9.88
C VAL A 258 8.70 -12.12 11.22
N TYR A 259 9.53 -12.03 12.27
CA TYR A 259 9.20 -12.47 13.62
C TYR A 259 8.31 -11.49 14.37
N GLU A 260 8.47 -10.19 14.14
CA GLU A 260 7.57 -9.20 14.70
C GLU A 260 6.17 -9.31 14.09
N MET A 261 6.08 -9.46 12.77
CA MET A 261 4.80 -9.65 12.08
C MET A 261 4.10 -10.94 12.53
N GLU A 262 4.83 -12.06 12.61
CA GLU A 262 4.33 -13.32 13.19
C GLU A 262 3.71 -13.11 14.57
N GLN A 263 4.45 -12.42 15.46
CA GLN A 263 4.01 -12.22 16.84
C GLN A 263 2.77 -11.32 16.93
N ILE A 264 2.72 -10.27 16.10
CA ILE A 264 1.55 -9.39 16.01
C ILE A 264 0.33 -10.18 15.54
N PHE A 265 0.47 -10.99 14.49
CA PHE A 265 -0.64 -11.81 13.98
C PHE A 265 -1.11 -12.89 14.96
N GLU A 266 -0.20 -13.43 15.78
CA GLU A 266 -0.59 -14.29 16.90
C GLU A 266 -1.46 -13.55 17.91
N TRP A 267 -1.17 -12.28 18.21
CA TRP A 267 -1.98 -11.47 19.11
C TRP A 267 -3.30 -11.01 18.50
N LEU A 268 -3.36 -10.77 17.18
CA LEU A 268 -4.64 -10.51 16.50
C LEU A 268 -5.56 -11.74 16.51
N GLY A 269 -4.98 -12.95 16.57
CA GLY A 269 -5.72 -14.18 16.88
C GLY A 269 -6.80 -14.56 15.87
N GLY A 270 -6.69 -14.12 14.60
CA GLY A 270 -7.66 -14.37 13.55
C GLY A 270 -8.54 -13.16 13.19
N ALA A 271 -8.49 -12.07 13.97
CA ALA A 271 -9.17 -10.83 13.62
C ALA A 271 -8.55 -10.20 12.36
N ASN A 272 -9.39 -9.76 11.41
CA ASN A 272 -8.91 -8.96 10.29
C ASN A 272 -8.59 -7.54 10.77
N ASP A 273 -7.55 -6.94 10.21
CA ASP A 273 -7.22 -5.53 10.40
C ASP A 273 -7.56 -4.77 9.11
N ILE A 274 -8.81 -4.29 9.06
CA ILE A 274 -9.38 -3.53 7.95
C ILE A 274 -9.95 -2.23 8.53
N PHE A 275 -9.44 -1.10 8.08
CA PHE A 275 -9.96 0.20 8.47
C PHE A 275 -11.35 0.44 7.88
N VAL A 276 -12.28 0.98 8.68
CA VAL A 276 -13.67 1.28 8.28
C VAL A 276 -14.05 2.69 8.71
N THR A 277 -14.65 3.45 7.81
CA THR A 277 -15.18 4.79 8.05
C THR A 277 -16.36 5.12 7.13
N HIS A 278 -16.98 6.29 7.30
CA HIS A 278 -18.15 6.70 6.54
C HIS A 278 -17.84 6.85 5.06
N GLU A 279 -18.74 6.33 4.22
CA GLU A 279 -18.75 6.57 2.78
C GLU A 279 -18.87 8.07 2.45
N ILE A 280 -18.20 8.51 1.38
CA ILE A 280 -18.15 9.92 0.96
C ILE A 280 -18.73 10.16 -0.45
N GLY A 281 -19.59 9.26 -0.92
CA GLY A 281 -20.33 9.40 -2.18
C GLY A 281 -19.51 9.01 -3.41
N ARG A 282 -18.66 7.98 -3.31
CA ARG A 282 -17.87 7.43 -4.42
C ARG A 282 -18.69 6.57 -5.37
N VAL A 283 -19.78 5.99 -4.88
CA VAL A 283 -20.69 5.14 -5.66
C VAL A 283 -22.11 5.71 -5.66
N ASP A 284 -22.85 5.45 -6.73
CA ASP A 284 -24.26 5.83 -6.83
C ASP A 284 -25.14 4.81 -6.10
N VAL A 285 -25.31 5.04 -4.79
CA VAL A 285 -26.13 4.19 -3.91
C VAL A 285 -27.61 4.13 -4.35
N LYS A 286 -28.10 5.11 -5.10
CA LYS A 286 -29.51 5.19 -5.51
C LYS A 286 -29.78 4.51 -6.86
N LYS A 287 -28.84 4.60 -7.79
CA LYS A 287 -28.98 4.05 -9.15
C LYS A 287 -28.63 2.57 -9.22
N LEU A 288 -27.69 2.10 -8.40
CA LEU A 288 -27.25 0.72 -8.36
C LEU A 288 -27.93 -0.04 -7.22
N LYS A 289 -28.09 -1.35 -7.40
CA LYS A 289 -28.62 -2.23 -6.34
C LYS A 289 -27.45 -2.80 -5.54
N TRP A 290 -27.58 -2.72 -4.22
CA TRP A 290 -26.52 -3.09 -3.28
C TRP A 290 -26.98 -4.17 -2.30
N ASP A 291 -28.08 -4.86 -2.55
CA ASP A 291 -28.45 -6.07 -1.81
C ASP A 291 -27.68 -7.30 -2.34
N PRO A 292 -27.29 -8.25 -1.47
CA PRO A 292 -26.54 -9.44 -1.90
C PRO A 292 -27.21 -10.27 -3.01
N MET A 293 -28.56 -10.32 -3.03
CA MET A 293 -29.33 -11.02 -4.07
C MET A 293 -29.14 -10.38 -5.45
N SER A 294 -29.28 -9.07 -5.56
CA SER A 294 -29.08 -8.35 -6.83
C SER A 294 -27.64 -8.43 -7.32
N LEU A 295 -26.68 -8.50 -6.38
CA LEU A 295 -25.26 -8.68 -6.66
C LEU A 295 -24.86 -10.14 -6.94
N LYS A 296 -25.77 -11.12 -6.71
CA LYS A 296 -25.44 -12.56 -6.70
C LYS A 296 -24.19 -12.85 -5.87
N LEU A 297 -24.09 -12.19 -4.72
CA LEU A 297 -22.84 -12.08 -3.98
C LEU A 297 -22.41 -13.42 -3.36
N PHE A 298 -23.35 -14.28 -2.99
CA PHE A 298 -23.08 -15.58 -2.39
C PHE A 298 -23.22 -16.70 -3.42
N ILE A 299 -22.23 -17.62 -3.45
CA ILE A 299 -22.22 -18.76 -4.37
C ILE A 299 -23.45 -19.67 -4.16
N ASN A 300 -23.85 -19.88 -2.91
CA ASN A 300 -25.04 -20.65 -2.55
C ASN A 300 -26.04 -19.81 -1.76
N GLU A 301 -26.89 -19.06 -2.46
CA GLU A 301 -27.94 -18.24 -1.86
C GLU A 301 -28.96 -19.05 -1.03
N THR A 302 -29.13 -20.35 -1.31
CA THR A 302 -30.09 -21.19 -0.57
C THR A 302 -29.68 -21.47 0.88
N GLU A 303 -28.39 -21.31 1.21
CA GLU A 303 -27.86 -21.43 2.58
C GLU A 303 -28.02 -20.13 3.39
N MET A 304 -28.40 -19.02 2.76
CA MET A 304 -28.43 -17.71 3.38
C MET A 304 -29.85 -17.31 3.81
N ASP A 305 -29.95 -16.51 4.87
CA ASP A 305 -31.23 -15.94 5.28
C ASP A 305 -31.78 -15.03 4.16
N LYS A 306 -33.05 -15.24 3.80
CA LYS A 306 -33.71 -14.45 2.75
C LYS A 306 -33.71 -12.95 3.07
N LEU A 307 -33.87 -12.57 4.33
CA LEU A 307 -33.81 -11.19 4.79
C LEU A 307 -32.43 -10.59 4.55
N LEU A 308 -31.36 -11.33 4.88
CA LEU A 308 -29.98 -10.92 4.60
C LEU A 308 -29.78 -10.66 3.11
N LEU A 309 -30.21 -11.61 2.26
CA LEU A 309 -30.03 -11.48 0.82
C LEU A 309 -30.76 -10.28 0.21
N THR A 310 -31.88 -9.87 0.78
CA THR A 310 -32.69 -8.74 0.30
C THR A 310 -32.41 -7.40 0.98
N THR A 311 -31.59 -7.38 2.02
CA THR A 311 -31.24 -6.16 2.75
C THR A 311 -30.07 -5.48 2.03
N PRO A 312 -30.18 -4.19 1.66
CA PRO A 312 -29.06 -3.46 1.10
C PRO A 312 -27.85 -3.47 2.04
N MET A 313 -26.68 -3.79 1.51
CA MET A 313 -25.44 -3.78 2.27
C MET A 313 -25.14 -2.38 2.81
N LYS A 314 -24.52 -2.33 3.98
CA LYS A 314 -23.92 -1.11 4.52
C LYS A 314 -22.77 -0.69 3.62
N ILE A 315 -22.92 0.46 2.97
CA ILE A 315 -21.88 1.05 2.12
C ILE A 315 -20.99 1.93 2.99
N VAL A 316 -19.74 1.53 3.12
CA VAL A 316 -18.68 2.19 3.89
C VAL A 316 -17.41 2.24 3.06
N LYS A 317 -16.44 3.04 3.50
CA LYS A 317 -15.09 3.03 2.92
C LYS A 317 -14.03 2.78 4.00
N GLY A 318 -12.78 2.76 3.59
CA GLY A 318 -11.65 2.57 4.48
C GLY A 318 -10.33 2.71 3.75
N TRP A 319 -9.38 1.83 4.07
CA TRP A 319 -8.15 1.69 3.31
C TRP A 319 -8.20 0.38 2.51
N VAL A 320 -7.59 0.39 1.32
CA VAL A 320 -7.39 -0.83 0.51
C VAL A 320 -6.51 -1.85 1.23
N HIS A 321 -5.56 -1.36 2.02
CA HIS A 321 -4.48 -2.14 2.58
C HIS A 321 -4.98 -2.74 3.88
N CYS A 322 -4.86 -4.04 4.03
CA CYS A 322 -5.40 -4.72 5.20
C CYS A 322 -4.64 -6.02 5.49
N SER A 323 -4.82 -6.51 6.71
CA SER A 323 -4.37 -7.84 7.12
C SER A 323 -5.57 -8.77 7.21
N LEU A 324 -5.61 -9.77 6.34
CA LEU A 324 -6.70 -10.75 6.26
C LEU A 324 -6.25 -12.07 6.86
N SER A 325 -7.04 -12.65 7.75
CA SER A 325 -6.78 -14.03 8.19
C SER A 325 -6.94 -15.00 7.00
N ARG A 326 -6.21 -16.11 7.02
CA ARG A 326 -6.36 -17.16 6.00
C ARG A 326 -7.80 -17.66 5.91
N ALA A 327 -8.47 -17.82 7.05
CA ALA A 327 -9.87 -18.23 7.08
C ALA A 327 -10.79 -17.23 6.35
N SER A 328 -10.49 -15.93 6.43
CA SER A 328 -11.21 -14.87 5.70
C SER A 328 -11.01 -15.04 4.19
N VAL A 329 -9.77 -15.27 3.76
CA VAL A 329 -9.44 -15.46 2.33
C VAL A 329 -10.07 -16.75 1.79
N GLU A 330 -10.03 -17.85 2.55
CA GLU A 330 -10.70 -19.11 2.19
C GLU A 330 -12.21 -18.91 2.06
N TRP A 331 -12.83 -18.22 3.02
CA TRP A 331 -14.25 -17.90 2.99
C TRP A 331 -14.63 -17.08 1.75
N MET A 332 -13.84 -16.07 1.38
CA MET A 332 -14.11 -15.25 0.18
C MET A 332 -14.25 -16.12 -1.07
N PHE A 333 -13.39 -17.12 -1.27
CA PHE A 333 -13.42 -17.95 -2.48
C PHE A 333 -14.26 -19.23 -2.36
N GLN A 334 -14.80 -19.52 -1.17
CA GLN A 334 -15.73 -20.63 -0.94
C GLN A 334 -17.18 -20.19 -0.85
N LYS A 335 -17.43 -18.95 -0.41
CA LYS A 335 -18.77 -18.43 -0.14
C LYS A 335 -19.19 -17.28 -1.04
N LEU A 336 -18.25 -16.50 -1.57
CA LEU A 336 -18.58 -15.33 -2.40
C LEU A 336 -18.29 -15.52 -3.89
N ASP A 337 -19.15 -14.94 -4.72
CA ASP A 337 -18.83 -14.53 -6.09
C ASP A 337 -18.81 -12.99 -6.14
N PRO A 338 -17.63 -12.36 -6.04
CA PRO A 338 -17.53 -10.90 -5.98
C PRO A 338 -17.63 -10.23 -7.37
N SER A 339 -17.91 -10.96 -8.45
CA SER A 339 -17.77 -10.45 -9.82
C SER A 339 -18.65 -9.23 -10.12
N ILE A 340 -19.97 -9.31 -9.84
CA ILE A 340 -20.90 -8.19 -10.05
C ILE A 340 -20.60 -7.06 -9.05
N PHE A 341 -20.27 -7.41 -7.80
CA PHE A 341 -19.94 -6.43 -6.77
C PHE A 341 -18.71 -5.59 -7.14
N MET A 342 -17.60 -6.21 -7.52
CA MET A 342 -16.40 -5.49 -7.99
C MET A 342 -16.65 -4.73 -9.28
N HIS A 343 -17.42 -5.29 -10.21
CA HIS A 343 -17.79 -4.58 -11.44
C HIS A 343 -18.58 -3.30 -11.13
N GLN A 344 -19.56 -3.35 -10.22
CA GLN A 344 -20.33 -2.19 -9.80
C GLN A 344 -19.49 -1.15 -9.04
N LEU A 345 -18.58 -1.57 -8.16
CA LEU A 345 -17.65 -0.65 -7.50
C LEU A 345 -16.79 0.10 -8.53
N ASN A 346 -16.29 -0.61 -9.55
CA ASN A 346 -15.52 -0.03 -10.66
C ASN A 346 -16.35 0.88 -11.60
N GLN A 347 -17.65 1.10 -11.35
CA GLN A 347 -18.44 2.15 -12.03
C GLN A 347 -18.47 3.47 -11.24
N GLY A 348 -17.84 3.50 -10.06
CA GLY A 348 -17.79 4.67 -9.20
C GLY A 348 -16.71 5.69 -9.59
N ARG A 349 -16.41 6.60 -8.67
CA ARG A 349 -15.42 7.68 -8.83
C ARG A 349 -14.06 7.29 -8.25
N TYR A 350 -13.14 8.24 -8.19
CA TYR A 350 -11.85 8.09 -7.51
C TYR A 350 -11.97 7.46 -6.09
N GLY A 351 -11.13 6.46 -5.82
CA GLY A 351 -11.01 5.79 -4.53
C GLY A 351 -12.04 4.69 -4.27
N VAL A 352 -12.65 4.12 -5.31
CA VAL A 352 -13.58 2.97 -5.19
C VAL A 352 -12.90 1.69 -4.68
N ASP A 353 -11.58 1.59 -4.82
CA ASP A 353 -10.78 0.51 -4.24
C ASP A 353 -10.92 0.43 -2.73
N GLU A 354 -11.04 1.59 -2.07
CA GLU A 354 -11.19 1.72 -0.62
C GLU A 354 -12.56 1.25 -0.07
N GLN A 355 -13.41 0.59 -0.86
CA GLN A 355 -14.76 0.17 -0.42
C GLN A 355 -14.94 -1.36 -0.29
N TYR A 356 -14.22 -2.17 -1.06
CA TYR A 356 -14.47 -3.62 -1.13
C TYR A 356 -14.30 -4.34 0.21
N PHE A 357 -13.08 -4.35 0.77
CA PHE A 357 -12.82 -4.99 2.06
C PHE A 357 -13.54 -4.31 3.23
N PRO A 358 -13.65 -2.97 3.30
CA PRO A 358 -14.42 -2.30 4.34
C PRO A 358 -15.91 -2.68 4.35
N ILE A 359 -16.54 -2.84 3.18
CA ILE A 359 -17.93 -3.31 3.08
C ILE A 359 -18.04 -4.74 3.62
N LEU A 360 -17.15 -5.65 3.21
CA LEU A 360 -17.15 -7.02 3.75
C LEU A 360 -16.92 -7.04 5.27
N GLN A 361 -16.07 -6.14 5.78
CA GLN A 361 -15.76 -6.03 7.21
C GLN A 361 -16.92 -5.48 8.04
N ALA A 362 -17.72 -4.55 7.50
CA ALA A 362 -18.79 -3.85 8.23
C ALA A 362 -20.14 -4.59 8.23
N ASN A 363 -20.38 -5.45 7.25
CA ASN A 363 -21.58 -6.28 7.15
C ASN A 363 -21.33 -7.62 7.87
N ALA A 364 -21.25 -7.56 9.20
CA ALA A 364 -20.98 -8.68 10.11
C ALA A 364 -21.86 -9.92 9.84
N GLU A 365 -23.11 -9.68 9.43
CA GLU A 365 -24.11 -10.68 9.08
C GLU A 365 -23.67 -11.64 7.95
N PHE A 366 -22.66 -11.29 7.14
CA PHE A 366 -22.12 -12.19 6.13
C PHE A 366 -21.32 -13.36 6.72
N GLY A 367 -20.87 -13.24 7.97
CA GLY A 367 -20.11 -14.29 8.65
C GLY A 367 -18.70 -14.50 8.11
N MET A 368 -18.07 -13.47 7.52
CA MET A 368 -16.66 -13.52 7.13
C MET A 368 -15.80 -13.79 8.39
N PRO A 369 -14.93 -14.81 8.42
CA PRO A 369 -14.03 -15.01 9.54
C PRO A 369 -13.21 -13.75 9.87
N GLY A 370 -13.01 -13.45 11.15
CA GLY A 370 -12.29 -12.24 11.57
C GLY A 370 -12.99 -10.90 11.27
N HIS A 371 -14.26 -10.91 10.85
CA HIS A 371 -15.03 -9.68 10.58
C HIS A 371 -15.15 -8.76 11.81
N PHE A 372 -15.55 -7.52 11.54
CA PHE A 372 -15.93 -6.54 12.56
C PHE A 372 -17.34 -6.03 12.28
N THR A 373 -17.70 -4.83 12.69
CA THR A 373 -19.04 -4.26 12.53
C THR A 373 -18.94 -2.75 12.29
N ASP A 374 -20.03 -2.14 11.85
CA ASP A 374 -20.15 -0.68 11.75
C ASP A 374 -20.64 -0.02 13.05
N GLU A 375 -20.88 -0.78 14.13
CA GLU A 375 -21.40 -0.23 15.40
C GLU A 375 -20.56 0.94 15.97
N CYS A 376 -19.23 0.86 15.88
CA CYS A 376 -18.38 1.98 16.32
C CYS A 376 -18.52 3.19 15.40
N LEU A 377 -18.65 2.95 14.10
CA LEU A 377 -18.88 3.99 13.11
C LEU A 377 -20.23 4.69 13.34
N GLN A 378 -21.28 3.94 13.70
CA GLN A 378 -22.59 4.50 14.07
C GLN A 378 -22.53 5.38 15.33
N GLN A 379 -21.57 5.13 16.22
CA GLN A 379 -21.27 5.99 17.38
C GLN A 379 -20.38 7.20 17.03
N GLY A 380 -20.03 7.40 15.75
CA GLY A 380 -19.10 8.44 15.31
C GLY A 380 -17.65 8.19 15.75
N LYS A 381 -17.29 6.93 16.03
CA LYS A 381 -15.96 6.55 16.48
C LYS A 381 -15.22 5.77 15.38
N THR A 382 -13.97 6.16 15.16
CA THR A 382 -13.03 5.42 14.32
C THR A 382 -12.21 4.47 15.19
N THR A 383 -12.00 3.23 14.74
CA THR A 383 -11.19 2.23 15.44
C THR A 383 -9.73 2.27 15.00
N GLU A 384 -8.86 1.70 15.84
CA GLU A 384 -7.44 1.51 15.54
C GLU A 384 -7.24 0.63 14.29
N PHE A 385 -6.13 0.85 13.58
CA PHE A 385 -5.74 0.12 12.38
C PHE A 385 -4.21 0.13 12.28
N ILE A 386 -3.58 -1.02 12.08
CA ILE A 386 -2.11 -1.15 12.16
C ILE A 386 -1.45 -1.54 10.84
N THR A 387 -2.22 -1.98 9.85
CA THR A 387 -1.64 -2.59 8.66
C THR A 387 -0.77 -1.59 7.90
N ARG A 388 -1.26 -0.37 7.64
CA ARG A 388 -0.50 0.64 6.89
C ARG A 388 -0.73 2.05 7.42
N ILE A 389 0.34 2.77 7.71
CA ILE A 389 0.28 4.21 7.95
C ILE A 389 0.60 4.99 6.66
N ALA A 390 -0.10 6.11 6.46
CA ALA A 390 0.26 7.13 5.49
C ALA A 390 0.03 8.51 6.12
N LEU A 391 0.97 9.44 5.95
CA LEU A 391 0.85 10.78 6.53
C LEU A 391 0.20 11.74 5.52
N TRP A 392 -1.08 12.03 5.75
CA TRP A 392 -1.89 12.94 4.94
C TRP A 392 -1.76 14.38 5.44
N VAL A 393 -0.62 14.99 5.14
CA VAL A 393 -0.28 16.33 5.60
C VAL A 393 0.04 17.26 4.43
N PRO A 394 -0.23 18.58 4.55
CA PRO A 394 0.31 19.56 3.63
C PRO A 394 1.83 19.47 3.57
N GLU A 395 2.42 19.86 2.44
CA GLU A 395 3.87 19.79 2.23
C GLU A 395 4.69 20.47 3.33
N SER A 396 4.21 21.60 3.86
CA SER A 396 4.85 22.35 4.96
C SER A 396 4.87 21.63 6.31
N LYS A 397 4.11 20.53 6.46
CA LYS A 397 4.05 19.70 7.67
C LYS A 397 4.72 18.33 7.47
N CYS A 398 5.25 18.07 6.29
CA CYS A 398 6.02 16.86 5.99
C CYS A 398 7.51 17.19 6.23
N ASP A 399 8.21 16.42 7.06
CA ASP A 399 9.60 16.74 7.44
C ASP A 399 10.57 16.75 6.25
N THR A 400 10.22 16.06 5.16
CA THR A 400 10.98 16.07 3.90
C THR A 400 10.62 17.23 2.96
N ASN A 401 9.60 18.03 3.31
CA ASN A 401 8.95 19.03 2.46
C ASN A 401 8.56 18.49 1.08
N MET A 402 8.12 17.23 1.00
CA MET A 402 7.75 16.62 -0.27
C MET A 402 6.46 15.81 -0.11
N THR A 403 5.46 16.12 -0.94
CA THR A 403 4.20 15.36 -0.97
C THR A 403 3.89 14.87 -2.38
N ARG A 404 3.09 13.80 -2.47
CA ARG A 404 2.48 13.35 -3.72
C ARG A 404 1.02 13.01 -3.48
N HIS A 405 0.12 13.75 -4.11
CA HIS A 405 -1.33 13.63 -3.90
C HIS A 405 -1.71 13.79 -2.42
N ALA A 406 -1.18 14.82 -1.76
CA ALA A 406 -1.37 15.11 -0.32
C ALA A 406 -0.83 14.05 0.67
N VAL A 407 -0.07 13.05 0.19
CA VAL A 407 0.66 12.10 1.05
C VAL A 407 2.12 12.52 1.16
N CYS A 408 2.64 12.65 2.38
CA CYS A 408 4.06 12.92 2.66
C CYS A 408 4.95 11.79 2.13
N ILE A 409 6.00 12.16 1.38
CA ILE A 409 7.01 11.22 0.90
C ILE A 409 8.07 11.07 1.97
N ILE A 410 8.26 9.84 2.42
CA ILE A 410 9.15 9.54 3.55
C ILE A 410 10.60 9.48 3.10
N GLY A 411 11.45 10.06 3.93
CA GLY A 411 12.91 10.04 3.85
C GLY A 411 13.54 9.79 5.22
N LEU A 412 14.86 9.90 5.31
CA LEU A 412 15.63 9.66 6.54
C LEU A 412 15.16 10.44 7.77
N GLU A 413 14.54 11.60 7.57
CA GLU A 413 13.95 12.41 8.64
C GLU A 413 12.96 11.63 9.50
N HIS A 414 12.30 10.63 8.90
CA HIS A 414 11.29 9.82 9.57
C HIS A 414 11.85 8.50 10.12
N PHE A 415 13.15 8.21 9.98
CA PHE A 415 13.69 6.87 10.28
C PHE A 415 13.49 6.45 11.74
N GLN A 416 13.64 7.37 12.71
CA GLN A 416 13.32 7.09 14.12
C GLN A 416 11.83 6.79 14.33
N ALA A 417 10.95 7.48 13.61
CA ALA A 417 9.51 7.21 13.66
C ALA A 417 9.20 5.84 13.06
N VAL A 418 9.77 5.52 11.89
CA VAL A 418 9.68 4.20 11.23
C VAL A 418 10.08 3.07 12.17
N ALA A 419 11.18 3.24 12.92
CA ALA A 419 11.63 2.24 13.89
C ALA A 419 10.65 2.03 15.06
N SER A 420 9.92 3.08 15.46
CA SER A 420 9.05 3.09 16.65
C SER A 420 7.56 2.87 16.35
N PHE A 421 7.13 2.96 15.08
CA PHE A 421 5.72 2.78 14.72
C PHE A 421 5.19 1.40 15.09
N THR A 422 3.94 1.35 15.51
CA THR A 422 3.16 0.12 15.72
C THR A 422 2.72 -0.54 14.41
N HIS A 423 2.72 0.21 13.31
CA HIS A 423 2.26 -0.22 12.01
C HIS A 423 3.19 -1.24 11.35
N LEU A 424 2.63 -2.06 10.44
CA LEU A 424 3.37 -3.09 9.72
C LEU A 424 4.12 -2.51 8.50
N MET A 425 3.54 -1.52 7.85
CA MET A 425 4.14 -0.85 6.68
C MET A 425 3.77 0.64 6.59
N PHE A 426 4.54 1.36 5.78
CA PHE A 426 4.41 2.79 5.57
C PHE A 426 4.26 3.13 4.08
N ASN A 427 3.31 4.01 3.76
CA ASN A 427 3.20 4.69 2.46
C ASN A 427 3.39 6.21 2.60
N LYS A 428 4.24 6.90 1.83
CA LYS A 428 4.84 6.50 0.55
C LYS A 428 6.35 6.64 0.56
N VAL A 429 7.06 5.60 0.14
CA VAL A 429 8.53 5.62 0.00
C VAL A 429 8.91 5.57 -1.47
N ILE A 430 9.61 6.59 -1.94
CA ILE A 430 10.08 6.67 -3.33
C ILE A 430 11.60 6.56 -3.34
N PRO A 431 12.19 5.47 -3.83
CA PRO A 431 13.64 5.26 -3.78
C PRO A 431 14.43 6.27 -4.63
N SER A 432 13.84 6.84 -5.67
CA SER A 432 14.44 7.93 -6.46
C SER A 432 14.36 9.29 -5.76
N PHE A 433 13.61 9.40 -4.66
CA PHE A 433 13.60 10.55 -3.77
C PHE A 433 14.62 10.35 -2.64
N ASP A 434 14.44 9.32 -1.82
CA ASP A 434 15.35 8.92 -0.75
C ASP A 434 15.53 7.40 -0.75
N ASN A 435 16.71 6.91 -1.11
CA ASN A 435 17.02 5.49 -1.00
C ASN A 435 17.65 5.14 0.36
N SER A 436 18.12 6.13 1.12
CA SER A 436 18.71 5.88 2.43
C SER A 436 17.67 5.43 3.45
N ILE A 437 16.43 5.92 3.37
CA ILE A 437 15.34 5.40 4.21
C ILE A 437 15.03 3.92 3.93
N VAL A 438 15.10 3.51 2.66
CA VAL A 438 14.93 2.10 2.25
C VAL A 438 16.06 1.26 2.82
N GLU A 439 17.30 1.74 2.67
CA GLU A 439 18.50 1.05 3.16
C GLU A 439 18.52 0.93 4.69
N CYS A 440 18.27 2.02 5.41
CA CYS A 440 18.29 2.03 6.86
C CYS A 440 17.16 1.21 7.48
N THR A 441 15.98 1.22 6.87
CA THR A 441 14.89 0.34 7.31
C THR A 441 15.25 -1.13 7.07
N ALA A 442 15.86 -1.45 5.92
CA ALA A 442 16.31 -2.81 5.66
C ALA A 442 17.42 -3.29 6.61
N GLU A 443 18.36 -2.42 6.96
CA GLU A 443 19.38 -2.69 7.97
C GLU A 443 18.76 -2.91 9.36
N LEU A 444 17.80 -2.07 9.75
CA LEU A 444 17.06 -2.22 10.99
C LEU A 444 16.38 -3.58 11.07
N LEU A 445 15.67 -3.97 10.00
CA LEU A 445 14.99 -5.26 9.94
C LEU A 445 15.95 -6.45 9.90
N HIS A 446 17.11 -6.29 9.26
CA HIS A 446 18.18 -7.29 9.29
C HIS A 446 18.67 -7.51 10.73
N ASN A 447 18.96 -6.44 11.47
CA ASN A 447 19.44 -6.53 12.84
C ASN A 447 18.39 -7.14 13.79
N ARG A 448 17.10 -6.79 13.62
CA ARG A 448 16.00 -7.39 14.38
C ARG A 448 15.82 -8.88 14.05
N THR A 449 16.07 -9.29 12.81
CA THR A 449 15.89 -10.68 12.35
C THR A 449 17.05 -11.58 12.76
N PHE A 450 18.29 -11.13 12.59
CA PHE A 450 19.48 -12.01 12.70
C PHE A 450 20.36 -11.71 13.92
N LEU A 451 20.32 -10.48 14.45
CA LEU A 451 21.20 -10.03 15.55
C LEU A 451 20.45 -9.84 16.87
N GLY A 452 19.14 -10.14 16.91
CA GLY A 452 18.33 -10.01 18.12
C GLY A 452 18.18 -8.57 18.63
N GLN A 453 18.32 -7.57 17.73
CA GLN A 453 18.16 -6.17 18.12
C GLN A 453 16.74 -5.92 18.63
N VAL A 454 16.62 -5.32 19.82
CA VAL A 454 15.35 -4.87 20.40
C VAL A 454 15.49 -3.39 20.77
N ASP A 455 15.36 -2.52 19.77
CA ASP A 455 15.39 -1.06 19.96
C ASP A 455 14.01 -0.50 20.39
N HIS A 456 12.93 -1.09 19.89
CA HIS A 456 11.56 -0.75 20.27
C HIS A 456 10.75 -2.05 20.46
N PRO A 457 10.56 -2.52 21.71
CA PRO A 457 9.76 -3.70 21.98
C PRO A 457 8.34 -3.56 21.43
N LEU A 458 7.80 -4.66 20.90
CA LEU A 458 6.41 -4.72 20.48
C LEU A 458 5.48 -4.44 21.66
N LYS A 459 4.48 -3.58 21.44
CA LYS A 459 3.49 -3.21 22.45
C LYS A 459 2.39 -4.28 22.54
N GLU A 460 2.69 -5.41 23.17
CA GLU A 460 1.76 -6.55 23.30
C GLU A 460 0.35 -6.13 23.73
N ASP A 461 0.24 -5.32 24.79
CA ASP A 461 -1.04 -4.84 25.31
C ASP A 461 -1.81 -3.98 24.31
N TYR A 462 -1.13 -3.28 23.40
CA TYR A 462 -1.80 -2.54 22.34
C TYR A 462 -2.47 -3.50 21.36
N TYR A 463 -1.71 -4.44 20.78
CA TYR A 463 -2.24 -5.36 19.77
C TYR A 463 -3.34 -6.28 20.32
N LYS A 464 -3.15 -6.85 21.52
CA LYS A 464 -4.14 -7.74 22.15
C LYS A 464 -5.45 -7.06 22.53
N ASN A 465 -5.44 -5.74 22.72
CA ASN A 465 -6.60 -4.98 23.16
C ASN A 465 -7.16 -4.02 22.10
N MET A 466 -6.73 -4.13 20.84
CA MET A 466 -7.38 -3.44 19.73
C MET A 466 -8.87 -3.83 19.67
N VAL A 467 -9.73 -2.86 19.35
CA VAL A 467 -11.20 -3.03 19.40
C VAL A 467 -11.68 -4.20 18.53
N ASN A 468 -11.14 -4.35 17.31
CA ASN A 468 -11.46 -5.46 16.40
C ASN A 468 -11.02 -6.83 16.95
N VAL A 469 -9.89 -6.90 17.65
CA VAL A 469 -9.39 -8.14 18.28
C VAL A 469 -10.28 -8.58 19.43
N LEU A 470 -10.66 -7.64 20.30
CA LEU A 470 -11.59 -7.91 21.40
C LEU A 470 -12.98 -8.31 20.88
N TYR A 471 -13.48 -7.63 19.85
CA TYR A 471 -14.72 -8.03 19.18
C TYR A 471 -14.62 -9.45 18.64
N HIS A 472 -13.60 -9.76 17.83
CA HIS A 472 -13.44 -11.09 17.25
C HIS A 472 -13.49 -12.19 18.32
N LYS A 473 -12.83 -11.98 19.46
CA LYS A 473 -12.77 -12.93 20.55
C LYS A 473 -14.07 -13.10 21.34
N HIS A 474 -14.84 -12.02 21.53
CA HIS A 474 -15.90 -11.99 22.54
C HIS A 474 -17.31 -11.69 22.00
N HIS A 475 -17.49 -11.30 20.73
CA HIS A 475 -18.79 -10.87 20.20
C HIS A 475 -19.90 -11.93 20.22
N LEU A 476 -19.54 -13.22 20.30
CA LEU A 476 -20.49 -14.33 20.44
C LEU A 476 -20.83 -14.67 21.90
N GLU A 477 -20.18 -14.02 22.88
CA GLU A 477 -20.46 -14.26 24.30
C GLU A 477 -21.80 -13.61 24.70
N PRO A 478 -22.64 -14.30 25.50
CA PRO A 478 -23.91 -13.75 25.96
C PRO A 478 -23.73 -12.42 26.71
N GLY A 479 -24.43 -11.38 26.27
CA GLY A 479 -24.40 -10.06 26.91
C GLY A 479 -23.16 -9.21 26.58
N TYR A 480 -22.32 -9.64 25.63
CA TYR A 480 -21.22 -8.82 25.13
C TYR A 480 -21.73 -7.45 24.64
N LYS A 481 -20.99 -6.40 24.98
CA LYS A 481 -21.21 -5.04 24.47
C LYS A 481 -19.90 -4.52 23.92
N LEU A 482 -19.93 -4.10 22.66
CA LEU A 482 -18.74 -3.55 22.01
C LEU A 482 -18.33 -2.21 22.64
N ASN A 483 -17.11 -2.17 23.18
CA ASN A 483 -16.50 -0.93 23.64
C ASN A 483 -15.63 -0.34 22.53
N CYS A 484 -16.15 0.73 21.91
CA CYS A 484 -15.51 1.41 20.80
C CYS A 484 -14.43 2.43 21.19
N THR A 485 -14.04 2.53 22.45
CA THR A 485 -12.96 3.42 22.87
C THR A 485 -11.62 2.78 22.54
N PRO A 486 -10.79 3.37 21.65
CA PRO A 486 -9.42 2.92 21.44
C PRO A 486 -8.68 2.88 22.78
N ARG A 487 -7.96 1.78 23.05
CA ARG A 487 -7.17 1.72 24.30
C ARG A 487 -5.89 2.54 24.20
N TYR A 488 -5.45 2.83 22.99
CA TYR A 488 -4.35 3.73 22.74
C TYR A 488 -4.81 4.85 21.80
N SER A 489 -4.66 6.10 22.23
CA SER A 489 -4.52 7.18 21.26
C SER A 489 -3.12 7.05 20.68
N GLU A 490 -2.98 6.82 19.38
CA GLU A 490 -1.65 6.88 18.77
C GLU A 490 -0.96 8.19 19.14
N LEU A 491 0.36 8.11 19.36
CA LEU A 491 1.22 9.30 19.54
C LEU A 491 1.26 10.16 18.26
N TRP A 492 0.83 9.59 17.13
CA TRP A 492 0.80 10.20 15.82
C TRP A 492 -0.66 10.30 15.37
N LYS A 493 -1.39 11.30 15.88
CA LYS A 493 -2.65 11.67 15.25
C LYS A 493 -2.34 12.32 13.90
N GLU A 494 -2.96 11.80 12.84
CA GLU A 494 -3.00 12.40 11.49
C GLU A 494 -3.34 13.90 11.53
#